data_AF-A0A424M5M5-F1
#
_entry.id   AF-A0A424M5M5-F1
#
_cell.length_a   1.000
_cell.length_b   1.000
_cell.length_c   1.000
_cell.angle_alpha   90.00
_cell.angle_beta   90.00
_cell.angle_gamma   90.00
#
_symmetry.space_group_name_H-M   'P 1'
#
loop_
_entity.id
_entity.type
_entity.pdbx_description
1 polymer ?
#
loop_
_entity_poly.entity_id
_entity_poly.type
_entity_poly.pdbx_seq_one_letter_code
_entity_poly.pdbx_strand_id
1 'polypeptide(L)'
;MKNFSVLLISSSFLFALNAYTSYFPQDDNWEFSSPEDQGVNSVKVNKLIDLSFSDNATSAVVVIKNGKIIGERYADGYNSNSHGTSWSMAKSYYAALIGISIDRGEIKSLDDNVSNYLDYYNDARSKITIRDLLDMSSGLEFPSHEHEKMFFQSDHLEYAKKVGVE
;
A
#
# COMPACT_ATOMS: atom_id res chain seq x y z
N MET A 1 3.09 -57.18 -42.91
CA MET A 1 2.12 -56.63 -41.93
C MET A 1 2.68 -55.33 -41.38
N LYS A 2 1.96 -54.21 -41.50
CA LYS A 2 2.43 -52.87 -41.11
C LYS A 2 2.19 -52.67 -39.61
N ASN A 3 3.24 -52.35 -38.86
CA ASN A 3 3.12 -51.96 -37.44
C ASN A 3 2.74 -50.47 -37.37
N PHE A 4 1.56 -50.18 -36.79
CA PHE A 4 1.12 -48.83 -36.45
C PHE A 4 1.61 -48.49 -35.04
N SER A 5 2.47 -47.48 -34.93
CA SER A 5 2.77 -46.84 -33.63
C SER A 5 1.67 -45.85 -33.31
N VAL A 6 0.97 -46.07 -32.19
CA VAL A 6 0.02 -45.10 -31.62
C VAL A 6 0.83 -44.16 -30.72
N LEU A 7 0.87 -42.88 -31.08
CA LEU A 7 1.44 -41.82 -30.24
C LEU A 7 0.37 -41.39 -29.22
N LEU A 8 0.61 -41.62 -27.93
CA LEU A 8 -0.20 -41.08 -26.84
C LEU A 8 0.21 -39.63 -26.58
N ILE A 9 -0.61 -38.68 -27.00
CA ILE A 9 -0.45 -37.26 -26.66
C ILE A 9 -1.11 -37.05 -25.29
N SER A 10 -0.33 -36.94 -24.22
CA SER A 10 -0.85 -36.51 -22.93
C SER A 10 -1.12 -35.01 -22.99
N SER A 11 -2.39 -34.63 -23.11
CA SER A 11 -2.80 -33.23 -22.97
C SER A 11 -2.85 -32.89 -21.48
N SER A 12 -1.84 -32.19 -20.98
CA SER A 12 -1.82 -31.64 -19.63
C SER A 12 -2.65 -30.36 -19.62
N PHE A 13 -3.88 -30.43 -19.09
CA PHE A 13 -4.64 -29.23 -18.76
C PHE A 13 -4.00 -28.54 -17.56
N LEU A 14 -3.34 -27.41 -17.80
CA LEU A 14 -2.93 -26.48 -16.76
C LEU A 14 -4.18 -25.76 -16.24
N PHE A 15 -4.74 -26.22 -15.13
CA PHE A 15 -5.66 -25.40 -14.35
C PHE A 15 -4.84 -24.25 -13.75
N ALA A 16 -5.09 -23.03 -14.22
CA ALA A 16 -4.69 -21.83 -13.51
C ALA A 16 -5.43 -21.85 -12.17
N LEU A 17 -4.73 -22.23 -11.09
CA LEU A 17 -5.16 -21.98 -9.73
C LEU A 17 -5.16 -20.46 -9.56
N ASN A 18 -6.30 -19.83 -9.81
CA ASN A 18 -6.55 -18.52 -9.27
C ASN A 18 -6.57 -18.69 -7.74
N ALA A 19 -5.46 -18.34 -7.09
CA ALA A 19 -5.40 -18.21 -5.64
C ALA A 19 -6.20 -16.98 -5.23
N TYR A 20 -7.53 -17.04 -5.39
CA TYR A 20 -8.41 -16.13 -4.69
C TYR A 20 -8.28 -16.47 -3.22
N THR A 21 -7.90 -15.51 -2.39
CA THR A 21 -8.14 -15.63 -0.95
C THR A 21 -9.66 -15.81 -0.78
N SER A 22 -10.10 -16.89 -0.14
CA SER A 22 -11.52 -17.12 0.12
C SER A 22 -12.08 -16.15 1.17
N TYR A 23 -11.19 -15.41 1.83
CA TYR A 23 -11.51 -14.54 2.94
C TYR A 23 -10.87 -13.16 2.75
N PHE A 24 -11.71 -12.13 2.91
CA PHE A 24 -11.32 -10.74 3.09
C PHE A 24 -12.12 -10.22 4.29
N PRO A 25 -11.49 -9.54 5.26
CA PRO A 25 -12.20 -9.03 6.44
C PRO A 25 -13.33 -8.08 6.02
N GLN A 26 -14.52 -8.26 6.61
CA GLN A 26 -15.67 -7.37 6.40
C GLN A 26 -15.98 -6.62 7.71
N ASP A 27 -16.30 -5.34 7.59
CA ASP A 27 -16.81 -4.49 8.68
C ASP A 27 -15.96 -4.57 9.97
N ASP A 28 -14.64 -4.41 9.83
CA ASP A 28 -13.61 -4.48 10.89
C ASP A 28 -13.53 -5.81 11.65
N ASN A 29 -14.23 -6.85 11.21
CA ASN A 29 -14.16 -8.17 11.80
C ASN A 29 -13.01 -8.96 11.20
N TRP A 30 -11.87 -8.98 11.90
CA TRP A 30 -10.73 -9.80 11.55
C TRP A 30 -10.81 -11.18 12.19
N GLU A 31 -10.80 -12.23 11.37
CA GLU A 31 -10.62 -13.60 11.86
C GLU A 31 -9.18 -13.84 12.35
N PHE A 32 -9.07 -14.52 13.48
CA PHE A 32 -7.81 -15.06 13.98
C PHE A 32 -7.64 -16.50 13.49
N SER A 33 -6.39 -16.86 13.17
CA SER A 33 -6.00 -18.22 12.81
C SER A 33 -4.68 -18.56 13.46
N SER A 34 -4.43 -19.84 13.75
CA SER A 34 -3.07 -20.24 14.10
C SER A 34 -2.13 -20.00 12.90
N PRO A 35 -0.84 -19.68 13.14
CA PRO A 35 0.17 -19.68 12.09
C PRO A 35 0.18 -21.00 11.31
N GLU A 36 0.08 -22.14 12.00
CA GLU A 36 0.13 -23.48 11.41
C GLU A 36 -0.99 -23.71 10.38
N ASP A 37 -2.22 -23.27 10.69
CA ASP A 37 -3.37 -23.36 9.78
C ASP A 37 -3.18 -22.49 8.53
N GLN A 38 -2.33 -21.46 8.61
CA GLN A 38 -1.94 -20.62 7.46
C GLN A 38 -0.63 -21.06 6.80
N GLY A 39 -0.10 -22.24 7.17
CA GLY A 39 1.15 -22.78 6.63
C GLY A 39 2.40 -22.02 7.09
N VAL A 40 2.32 -21.32 8.22
CA VAL A 40 3.40 -20.53 8.80
C VAL A 40 3.86 -21.17 10.11
N ASN A 41 5.17 -21.19 10.36
CA ASN A 41 5.73 -21.72 11.61
C ASN A 41 5.54 -20.70 12.75
N SER A 42 4.77 -21.05 13.79
CA SER A 42 4.51 -20.16 14.94
C SER A 42 5.75 -19.68 15.68
N VAL A 43 6.82 -20.47 15.75
CA VAL A 43 8.09 -20.05 16.37
C VAL A 43 8.68 -18.85 15.64
N LYS A 44 8.55 -18.79 14.31
CA LYS A 44 9.01 -17.62 13.52
C LYS A 44 8.13 -16.40 13.73
N VAL A 45 6.80 -16.58 13.84
CA VAL A 45 5.86 -15.49 14.12
C VAL A 45 6.13 -14.89 15.50
N ASN A 46 6.25 -15.75 16.52
CA ASN A 46 6.56 -15.31 17.88
C ASN A 46 7.93 -14.62 17.94
N LYS A 47 8.95 -15.17 17.28
CA LYS A 47 10.27 -14.53 17.21
C LYS A 47 10.23 -13.16 16.54
N LEU A 48 9.45 -12.99 15.47
CA LEU A 48 9.25 -11.67 14.83
C LEU A 48 8.65 -10.68 15.81
N ILE A 49 7.58 -11.06 16.49
CA ILE A 49 6.91 -10.20 17.48
C ILE A 49 7.86 -9.86 18.63
N ASP A 50 8.59 -10.85 19.17
CA ASP A 50 9.56 -10.62 20.25
C ASP A 50 10.68 -9.67 19.83
N LEU A 51 11.18 -9.80 18.59
CA LEU A 51 12.18 -8.87 18.03
C LEU A 51 11.62 -7.45 17.90
N SER A 52 10.39 -7.29 17.41
CA SER A 52 9.76 -5.97 17.32
C SER A 52 9.58 -5.30 18.68
N PHE A 53 9.28 -6.07 19.73
CA PHE A 53 9.14 -5.57 21.11
C PHE A 53 10.47 -5.49 21.88
N SER A 54 11.61 -5.76 21.23
CA SER A 54 12.92 -5.41 21.82
C SER A 54 13.18 -3.90 21.83
N ASP A 55 12.39 -3.13 21.07
CA ASP A 55 12.32 -1.68 21.13
C ASP A 55 11.10 -1.25 21.96
N ASN A 56 11.35 -0.49 23.03
CA ASN A 56 10.30 0.03 23.92
C ASN A 56 9.40 1.09 23.24
N ALA A 57 9.78 1.59 22.05
CA ALA A 57 8.94 2.49 21.26
C ALA A 57 7.84 1.76 20.48
N THR A 58 7.92 0.43 20.34
CA THR A 58 6.90 -0.35 19.62
C THR A 58 5.58 -0.36 20.38
N SER A 59 4.54 0.24 19.79
CA SER A 59 3.19 0.29 20.40
C SER A 59 2.34 -0.92 20.07
N ALA A 60 2.49 -1.50 18.87
CA ALA A 60 1.71 -2.65 18.41
C ALA A 60 2.43 -3.38 17.27
N VAL A 61 2.16 -4.68 17.14
CA VAL A 61 2.54 -5.51 15.99
C VAL A 61 1.37 -6.41 15.63
N VAL A 62 0.99 -6.43 14.35
CA VAL A 62 -0.04 -7.32 13.79
C VAL A 62 0.56 -8.04 12.59
N VAL A 63 0.42 -9.37 12.54
CA VAL A 63 0.90 -10.23 11.46
C VAL A 63 -0.29 -10.88 10.79
N ILE A 64 -0.45 -10.64 9.49
CA ILE A 64 -1.63 -11.05 8.73
C ILE A 64 -1.21 -11.98 7.59
N LYS A 65 -1.93 -13.09 7.41
CA LYS A 65 -1.74 -14.03 6.31
C LYS A 65 -3.10 -14.51 5.80
N ASN A 66 -3.28 -14.45 4.48
CA ASN A 66 -4.52 -14.85 3.80
C ASN A 66 -5.78 -14.16 4.38
N GLY A 67 -5.64 -12.87 4.68
CA GLY A 67 -6.70 -12.06 5.28
C GLY A 67 -6.91 -12.28 6.79
N LYS A 68 -6.25 -13.25 7.44
CA LYS A 68 -6.44 -13.56 8.87
C LYS A 68 -5.27 -13.09 9.72
N ILE A 69 -5.55 -12.67 10.95
CA ILE A 69 -4.52 -12.35 11.94
C ILE A 69 -3.94 -13.66 12.48
N ILE A 70 -2.62 -13.84 12.34
CA ILE A 70 -1.89 -15.02 12.82
C ILE A 70 -0.97 -14.71 14.01
N GLY A 71 -0.88 -13.46 14.39
CA GLY A 71 -0.12 -13.00 15.55
C GLY A 71 -0.36 -11.53 15.78
N GLU A 72 -0.55 -11.15 17.04
CA GLU A 72 -0.84 -9.78 17.43
C GLU A 72 -0.33 -9.54 18.86
N ARG A 73 0.30 -8.38 19.09
CA ARG A 73 0.73 -7.94 20.42
C ARG A 73 0.69 -6.42 20.50
N TYR A 74 0.27 -5.91 21.65
CA TYR A 74 0.23 -4.49 21.99
C TYR A 74 1.15 -4.21 23.19
N ALA A 75 1.71 -3.01 23.25
CA ALA A 75 2.41 -2.51 24.44
C ALA A 75 1.43 -2.20 25.58
N ASP A 76 1.96 -2.07 26.79
CA ASP A 76 1.16 -1.71 27.97
C ASP A 76 0.40 -0.39 27.74
N GLY A 77 -0.92 -0.43 27.95
CA GLY A 77 -1.80 0.72 27.74
C GLY A 77 -2.32 0.90 26.31
N TYR A 78 -1.86 0.09 25.34
CA TYR A 78 -2.35 0.08 23.97
C TYR A 78 -3.29 -1.09 23.70
N ASN A 79 -4.19 -0.94 22.72
CA ASN A 79 -5.05 -2.00 22.21
C ASN A 79 -5.44 -1.72 20.74
N SER A 80 -6.29 -2.57 20.17
CA SER A 80 -6.74 -2.47 18.78
C SER A 80 -7.47 -1.16 18.43
N ASN A 81 -8.00 -0.45 19.42
CA ASN A 81 -8.67 0.84 19.24
C ASN A 81 -7.74 2.05 19.50
N SER A 82 -6.46 1.82 19.82
CA SER A 82 -5.50 2.90 20.03
C SER A 82 -5.14 3.58 18.70
N HIS A 83 -5.13 4.91 18.68
CA HIS A 83 -4.72 5.68 17.51
C HIS A 83 -3.20 5.79 17.42
N GLY A 84 -2.67 5.69 16.20
CA GLY A 84 -1.28 5.99 15.86
C GLY A 84 -1.19 7.06 14.77
N THR A 85 -0.11 7.83 14.75
CA THR A 85 0.18 8.74 13.64
C THR A 85 0.46 7.92 12.38
N SER A 86 -0.29 8.17 11.30
CA SER A 86 -0.17 7.39 10.06
C SER A 86 1.16 7.61 9.31
N TRP A 87 1.82 8.75 9.51
CA TRP A 87 3.00 9.16 8.74
C TRP A 87 2.79 8.96 7.23
N SER A 88 3.79 8.42 6.53
CA SER A 88 3.72 8.14 5.09
C SER A 88 2.78 7.01 4.69
N MET A 89 2.17 6.27 5.63
CA MET A 89 1.15 5.26 5.31
C MET A 89 -0.02 5.89 4.52
N ALA A 90 -0.34 7.16 4.79
CA ALA A 90 -1.39 7.90 4.07
C ALA A 90 -1.17 7.96 2.55
N LYS A 91 0.08 7.90 2.07
CA LYS A 91 0.40 7.98 0.63
C LYS A 91 -0.18 6.79 -0.14
N SER A 92 -0.18 5.60 0.44
CA SER A 92 -0.78 4.41 -0.17
C SER A 92 -2.30 4.57 -0.33
N TYR A 93 -2.97 5.24 0.61
CA TYR A 93 -4.39 5.57 0.49
C TYR A 93 -4.64 6.55 -0.67
N TYR A 94 -3.82 7.60 -0.79
CA TYR A 94 -3.93 8.54 -1.92
C TYR A 94 -3.70 7.85 -3.27
N ALA A 95 -2.69 7.00 -3.39
CA ALA A 95 -2.45 6.23 -4.60
C ALA A 95 -3.64 5.33 -4.96
N ALA A 96 -4.24 4.65 -3.97
CA ALA A 96 -5.44 3.83 -4.18
C ALA A 96 -6.65 4.68 -4.62
N LEU A 97 -6.86 5.85 -4.01
CA LEU A 97 -7.92 6.77 -4.40
C LEU A 97 -7.76 7.27 -5.84
N ILE A 98 -6.53 7.59 -6.27
CA ILE A 98 -6.26 7.94 -7.68
C ILE A 98 -6.63 6.78 -8.61
N GLY A 99 -6.28 5.54 -8.25
CA GLY A 99 -6.70 4.35 -9.01
C GLY A 99 -8.22 4.22 -9.12
N ILE A 100 -8.94 4.41 -8.01
CA ILE A 100 -10.41 4.40 -7.97
C ILE A 100 -10.99 5.52 -8.85
N SER A 101 -10.43 6.72 -8.81
CA SER A 101 -10.86 7.85 -9.65
C SER A 101 -10.63 7.59 -11.14
N ILE A 102 -9.57 6.86 -11.50
CA ILE A 102 -9.35 6.39 -12.89
C ILE A 102 -10.44 5.40 -13.29
N ASP A 103 -10.73 4.40 -12.45
CA ASP A 103 -11.78 3.41 -12.73
C ASP A 103 -13.18 4.06 -12.88
N ARG A 104 -13.41 5.18 -12.18
CA ARG A 104 -14.63 5.99 -12.28
C ARG A 104 -14.65 6.94 -13.48
N GLY A 105 -13.53 7.10 -14.19
CA GLY A 105 -13.38 8.05 -15.30
C GLY A 105 -13.29 9.52 -14.87
N GLU A 106 -13.06 9.78 -13.58
CA GLU A 106 -12.81 11.12 -13.03
C GLU A 106 -11.41 11.62 -13.42
N ILE A 107 -10.44 10.70 -13.47
CA ILE A 107 -9.10 10.89 -14.02
C ILE A 107 -8.97 10.04 -15.28
N LYS A 108 -8.50 10.59 -16.39
CA LYS A 108 -8.43 9.83 -17.66
C LYS A 108 -7.21 8.92 -17.71
N SER A 109 -6.07 9.41 -17.25
CA SER A 109 -4.81 8.67 -17.27
C SER A 109 -3.86 9.16 -16.18
N LEU A 110 -2.95 8.28 -15.74
CA LEU A 110 -1.79 8.67 -14.94
C LEU A 110 -0.85 9.63 -15.68
N ASP A 111 -0.88 9.61 -17.00
CA ASP A 111 -0.06 10.50 -17.85
C ASP A 111 -0.75 11.85 -18.11
N ASP A 112 -1.92 12.09 -17.50
CA ASP A 112 -2.52 13.42 -17.52
C ASP A 112 -1.66 14.39 -16.72
N ASN A 113 -1.51 15.60 -17.27
CA ASN A 113 -0.92 16.71 -16.54
C ASN A 113 -1.80 17.10 -15.34
N VAL A 114 -1.17 17.44 -14.22
CA VAL A 114 -1.88 17.90 -13.01
C VAL A 114 -2.68 19.17 -13.26
N SER A 115 -2.29 20.00 -14.23
CA SER A 115 -3.00 21.21 -14.65
C SER A 115 -4.38 20.96 -15.25
N ASN A 116 -4.69 19.71 -15.64
CA ASN A 116 -6.06 19.34 -16.03
C ASN A 116 -7.02 19.33 -14.84
N TYR A 117 -6.50 19.22 -13.61
CA TYR A 117 -7.26 19.04 -12.38
C TYR A 117 -7.02 20.17 -11.37
N LEU A 118 -5.88 20.86 -11.47
CA LEU A 118 -5.45 21.94 -10.59
C LEU A 118 -5.29 23.23 -11.42
N ASP A 119 -6.16 24.21 -11.17
CA ASP A 119 -6.24 25.45 -11.95
C ASP A 119 -5.20 26.52 -11.58
N TYR A 120 -4.40 26.26 -10.54
CA TYR A 120 -3.46 27.23 -9.98
C TYR A 120 -2.00 27.07 -10.45
N TYR A 121 -1.68 26.09 -11.30
CA TYR A 121 -0.34 25.95 -11.90
C TYR A 121 -0.32 26.48 -13.33
N ASN A 122 0.43 27.56 -13.56
CA ASN A 122 0.63 28.18 -14.88
C ASN A 122 2.10 28.26 -15.32
N ASP A 123 2.99 27.51 -14.65
CA ASP A 123 4.44 27.46 -14.92
C ASP A 123 4.89 26.03 -15.28
N ALA A 124 6.19 25.73 -15.11
CA ALA A 124 6.75 24.40 -15.41
C ALA A 124 6.00 23.25 -14.72
N ARG A 125 5.43 23.48 -13.53
CA ARG A 125 4.65 22.49 -12.76
C ARG A 125 3.38 22.06 -13.48
N SER A 126 2.86 22.87 -14.40
CA SER A 126 1.68 22.52 -15.21
C SER A 126 1.89 21.29 -16.09
N LYS A 127 3.14 20.90 -16.33
CA LYS A 127 3.53 19.72 -17.14
C LYS A 127 3.83 18.48 -16.31
N ILE A 128 3.81 18.58 -14.98
CA ILE A 128 3.98 17.42 -14.09
C ILE A 128 2.78 16.50 -14.33
N THR A 129 3.03 15.22 -14.53
CA THR A 129 1.96 14.22 -14.66
C THR A 129 1.54 13.69 -13.29
N ILE A 130 0.36 13.08 -13.20
CA ILE A 130 -0.06 12.38 -11.99
C ILE A 130 0.93 11.26 -11.64
N ARG A 131 1.45 10.55 -12.66
CA ARG A 131 2.49 9.53 -12.50
C ARG A 131 3.72 10.08 -11.80
N ASP A 132 4.20 11.25 -12.21
CA ASP A 132 5.39 11.85 -11.62
C ASP A 132 5.23 12.16 -10.12
N LEU A 133 4.02 12.51 -9.69
CA LEU A 133 3.71 12.71 -8.26
C LEU A 133 3.69 11.39 -7.49
N LEU A 134 3.09 10.34 -8.05
CA LEU A 134 2.97 9.03 -7.40
C LEU A 134 4.31 8.30 -7.32
N ASP A 135 5.17 8.48 -8.33
CA ASP A 135 6.49 7.86 -8.43
C ASP A 135 7.60 8.70 -7.76
N MET A 136 7.26 9.84 -7.15
CA MET A 136 8.20 10.77 -6.53
C MET A 136 9.27 11.30 -7.51
N SER A 137 8.90 11.51 -8.78
CA SER A 137 9.78 11.96 -9.87
C SER A 137 9.39 13.32 -10.48
N SER A 138 8.52 14.07 -9.80
CA SER A 138 7.98 15.36 -10.27
C SER A 138 8.99 16.50 -10.43
N GLY A 139 10.18 16.39 -9.85
CA GLY A 139 11.16 17.48 -9.84
C GLY A 139 10.73 18.69 -9.00
N LEU A 140 9.71 18.55 -8.14
CA LEU A 140 9.40 19.56 -7.13
C LEU A 140 10.58 19.68 -6.14
N GLU A 141 10.93 20.92 -5.79
CA GLU A 141 12.04 21.19 -4.88
C GLU A 141 11.90 20.42 -3.56
N PHE A 142 13.01 19.82 -3.12
CA PHE A 142 13.12 19.22 -1.79
C PHE A 142 13.99 20.11 -0.86
N PRO A 143 13.44 21.20 -0.28
CA PRO A 143 14.20 22.04 0.63
C PRO A 143 14.59 21.27 1.90
N SER A 144 15.90 21.06 2.06
CA SER A 144 16.53 20.27 3.14
C SER A 144 16.09 20.58 4.58
N HIS A 145 15.44 21.71 4.85
CA HIS A 145 14.95 22.14 6.17
C HIS A 145 13.50 22.67 6.17
N GLU A 146 12.77 22.64 5.05
CA GLU A 146 11.43 23.25 5.00
C GLU A 146 10.26 22.27 4.97
N HIS A 147 10.47 20.99 4.66
CA HIS A 147 9.37 20.00 4.69
C HIS A 147 8.71 19.88 6.06
N GLU A 148 9.47 20.03 7.15
CA GLU A 148 8.92 20.03 8.50
C GLU A 148 8.08 21.28 8.79
N LYS A 149 8.39 22.42 8.13
CA LYS A 149 7.62 23.67 8.30
C LYS A 149 6.18 23.51 7.82
N MET A 150 5.94 22.65 6.83
CA MET A 150 4.59 22.34 6.34
C MET A 150 3.67 21.88 7.49
N PHE A 151 4.17 21.03 8.40
CA PHE A 151 3.39 20.51 9.53
C PHE A 151 2.96 21.58 10.54
N PHE A 152 3.59 22.76 10.51
CA PHE A 152 3.26 23.88 11.37
C PHE A 152 2.42 24.95 10.65
N GLN A 153 2.07 24.75 9.37
CA GLN A 153 1.22 25.67 8.64
C GLN A 153 -0.26 25.37 8.92
N SER A 154 -1.08 26.42 9.04
CA SER A 154 -2.53 26.26 9.12
C SER A 154 -3.16 25.84 7.79
N ASP A 155 -2.45 26.07 6.67
CA ASP A 155 -2.89 25.74 5.32
C ASP A 155 -1.74 25.06 4.56
N HIS A 156 -1.83 23.74 4.46
CA HIS A 156 -0.83 22.93 3.77
C HIS A 156 -0.91 23.08 2.24
N LEU A 157 -2.08 23.46 1.68
CA LEU A 157 -2.25 23.66 0.25
C LEU A 157 -1.55 24.94 -0.19
N GLU A 158 -1.72 26.03 0.55
CA GLU A 158 -1.01 27.28 0.29
C GLU A 158 0.51 27.15 0.45
N TYR A 159 0.96 26.27 1.36
CA TYR A 159 2.37 25.88 1.41
C TYR A 159 2.80 25.14 0.14
N ALA A 160 2.06 24.09 -0.26
CA ALA A 160 2.40 23.28 -1.43
C ALA A 160 2.45 24.11 -2.73
N LYS A 161 1.57 25.09 -2.91
CA LYS A 161 1.56 26.01 -4.06
C LYS A 161 2.83 26.85 -4.19
N LYS A 162 3.57 27.05 -3.11
CA LYS A 162 4.82 27.83 -3.10
C LYS A 162 6.07 27.01 -3.43
N VAL A 163 5.96 25.67 -3.42
CA VAL A 163 7.08 24.78 -3.72
C VAL A 163 7.45 24.90 -5.21
N GLY A 164 8.71 25.23 -5.49
CA GLY A 164 9.23 25.38 -6.84
C GLY A 164 9.55 24.04 -7.52
N VAL A 165 10.30 24.11 -8.61
CA VAL A 165 10.87 22.96 -9.32
C VAL A 165 12.39 23.12 -9.40
N GLU A 166 13.12 22.01 -9.31
CA GLU A 166 14.58 21.96 -9.44
C GLU A 166 15.08 22.10 -10.89
#